data_AF-B8G8H9-F1
#
_entry.id   AF-B8G8H9-F1
#
_cell.length_a   1.000
_cell.length_b   1.000
_cell.length_c   1.000
_cell.angle_alpha   90.00
_cell.angle_beta   90.00
_cell.angle_gamma   90.00
#
_symmetry.space_group_name_H-M   'P 1'
#
loop_
_entity.id
_entity.type
_entity.pdbx_description
1 polymer ?
#
loop_
_entity_poly.entity_id
_entity_poly.type
_entity_poly.pdbx_seq_one_letter_code
_entity_poly.pdbx_strand_id
1 'polypeptide(L)'
;MIDLLNIIAPVALTIFVVGVGLRLGRFGVALLTKRHPRGVSPTFVPMPRRMGVLAALNAVLFGPFKHFYRRSNPTWGRGYLLYHVAIITEVIGYSISALIVFAAIVLGRPVPDVSLHLEESFNYSPANLLAIIFGNGEMLQARFLFGDAAPIFIGITWVAVGFAVLGNLHLMTVLLRRWSGAVVGDIDHAAKGIRTPGRRPWDRMLVRTIIFFIIWTELLARLHIVPGIVYFHALLGLALFVLLPFTYLFHMVYNFLAVFYAVRRRMARTIA
;
A
#
# COMPACT_ATOMS: atom_id res chain seq x y z
N MET A 1 21.06 13.61 -7.42
CA MET A 1 19.74 13.02 -7.08
C MET A 1 18.58 13.94 -7.48
N ILE A 2 18.64 15.22 -7.11
CA ILE A 2 17.62 16.23 -7.47
C ILE A 2 17.40 16.31 -8.99
N ASP A 3 18.47 16.47 -9.78
CA ASP A 3 18.37 16.54 -11.25
C ASP A 3 17.75 15.29 -11.86
N LEU A 4 18.16 14.12 -11.38
CA LEU A 4 17.61 12.83 -11.80
C LEU A 4 16.10 12.75 -11.55
N LEU A 5 15.65 13.16 -10.36
CA LEU A 5 14.22 13.20 -10.03
C LEU A 5 13.45 14.19 -10.89
N ASN A 6 14.01 15.37 -11.15
CA ASN A 6 13.38 16.37 -12.02
C ASN A 6 13.14 15.83 -13.44
N ILE A 7 14.06 15.00 -13.96
CA ILE A 7 13.93 14.36 -15.28
C ILE A 7 12.97 13.17 -15.23
N ILE A 8 13.09 12.31 -14.22
CA ILE A 8 12.34 11.04 -14.18
C ILE A 8 10.89 11.22 -13.72
N ALA A 9 10.60 12.18 -12.83
CA ALA A 9 9.26 12.33 -12.26
C ALA A 9 8.16 12.54 -13.32
N PRO A 10 8.32 13.41 -14.35
CA PRO A 10 7.34 13.55 -15.42
C PRO A 10 7.14 12.26 -16.23
N VAL A 11 8.23 11.54 -16.52
CA VAL A 11 8.19 10.25 -17.24
C VAL A 11 7.45 9.20 -16.43
N ALA A 12 7.78 9.10 -15.14
CA ALA A 12 7.14 8.18 -14.20
C ALA A 12 5.63 8.44 -14.07
N LEU A 13 5.24 9.71 -13.96
CA LEU A 13 3.84 10.13 -13.90
C LEU A 13 3.09 9.78 -15.20
N THR A 14 3.72 10.00 -16.35
CA THR A 14 3.14 9.64 -17.65
C THR A 14 2.90 8.13 -17.75
N ILE A 15 3.89 7.30 -17.40
CA ILE A 15 3.76 5.84 -17.40
C ILE A 15 2.64 5.40 -16.44
N PHE A 16 2.57 6.00 -15.24
CA PHE A 16 1.52 5.71 -14.27
C PHE A 16 0.13 6.02 -14.81
N VAL A 17 -0.09 7.22 -15.35
CA VAL A 17 -1.39 7.66 -15.88
C VAL A 17 -1.83 6.77 -17.05
N VAL A 18 -0.93 6.49 -17.99
CA VAL A 18 -1.22 5.59 -19.13
C VAL A 18 -1.53 4.18 -18.64
N GLY A 19 -0.73 3.63 -17.72
CA GLY A 19 -0.93 2.29 -17.18
C GLY A 19 -2.25 2.15 -16.43
N VAL A 20 -2.60 3.12 -15.58
CA VAL A 20 -3.89 3.16 -14.87
C VAL A 20 -5.04 3.29 -15.87
N GLY A 21 -4.93 4.19 -16.84
CA GLY A 21 -5.93 4.38 -17.89
C GLY A 21 -6.20 3.11 -18.69
N LEU A 22 -5.15 2.38 -19.10
CA LEU A 22 -5.29 1.09 -19.80
C LEU A 22 -5.97 0.04 -18.93
N ARG A 23 -5.60 -0.06 -17.64
CA ARG A 23 -6.15 -1.09 -16.74
C ARG A 23 -7.59 -0.80 -16.34
N LEU A 24 -7.92 0.45 -16.03
CA LEU A 24 -9.30 0.89 -15.78
C LEU A 24 -10.15 0.82 -17.04
N GLY A 25 -9.60 1.16 -18.21
CA GLY A 25 -10.28 1.02 -19.50
C GLY A 25 -10.68 -0.43 -19.78
N ARG A 26 -9.77 -1.39 -19.58
CA ARG A 26 -10.08 -2.83 -19.68
C ARG A 26 -11.17 -3.25 -18.71
N PHE A 27 -11.13 -2.74 -17.47
CA PHE A 27 -12.17 -3.01 -16.48
C PHE A 27 -13.53 -2.43 -16.89
N GLY A 28 -13.56 -1.18 -17.37
CA GLY A 28 -14.77 -0.53 -17.89
C GLY A 28 -15.37 -1.30 -19.07
N VAL A 29 -14.54 -1.73 -20.02
CA VAL A 29 -14.97 -2.60 -21.14
C VAL A 29 -15.55 -3.91 -20.62
N ALA A 30 -14.94 -4.55 -19.63
CA ALA A 30 -15.45 -5.78 -19.03
C ALA A 30 -16.82 -5.59 -18.34
N LEU A 31 -17.06 -4.44 -17.71
CA LEU A 31 -18.35 -4.08 -17.12
C LEU A 31 -19.42 -3.84 -18.20
N LEU A 32 -19.06 -3.09 -19.26
CA LEU A 32 -19.97 -2.74 -20.36
C LEU A 32 -20.34 -3.96 -21.22
N THR A 33 -19.40 -4.88 -21.44
CA THR A 33 -19.62 -6.08 -22.27
C THR A 33 -20.45 -7.17 -21.58
N LYS A 34 -21.08 -6.88 -20.43
CA LYS A 34 -21.94 -7.81 -19.66
C LYS A 34 -21.45 -9.25 -19.72
N ARG A 35 -20.17 -9.48 -19.38
CA ARG A 35 -19.72 -10.83 -19.01
C ARG A 35 -20.37 -11.15 -17.68
N HIS A 36 -21.64 -11.53 -17.71
CA HIS A 36 -22.35 -12.01 -16.55
C HIS A 36 -21.56 -13.21 -16.01
N PRO A 37 -21.01 -13.15 -14.78
CA PRO A 37 -20.69 -14.37 -14.08
C PRO A 37 -22.03 -14.95 -13.62
N ARG A 38 -22.79 -15.50 -14.58
CA ARG A 38 -23.90 -16.40 -14.27
C ARG A 38 -23.25 -17.71 -13.85
N GLY A 39 -23.12 -17.86 -12.55
CA GLY A 39 -22.61 -19.06 -11.91
C GLY A 39 -22.79 -18.91 -10.42
N VAL A 40 -23.85 -19.51 -9.88
CA VAL A 40 -23.84 -19.90 -8.47
C VAL A 40 -22.70 -20.90 -8.37
N SER A 41 -21.64 -20.63 -7.58
CA SER A 41 -20.59 -21.63 -7.41
C SER A 41 -21.24 -22.87 -6.80
N PRO A 42 -21.25 -24.02 -7.51
CA PRO A 42 -22.02 -25.18 -7.10
C PRO A 42 -21.20 -25.96 -6.08
N THR A 43 -20.96 -25.39 -4.90
CA THR A 43 -20.19 -26.09 -3.87
C THR A 43 -20.43 -25.42 -2.53
N PHE A 44 -20.42 -26.24 -1.47
CA PHE A 44 -20.84 -25.97 -0.09
C PHE A 44 -22.32 -26.26 0.20
N VAL A 45 -22.57 -27.53 0.50
CA VAL A 45 -23.69 -27.98 1.34
C VAL A 45 -23.21 -27.88 2.79
N PRO A 46 -23.85 -27.10 3.68
CA PRO A 46 -25.07 -26.30 3.49
C PRO A 46 -24.82 -24.85 3.03
N MET A 47 -25.86 -24.24 2.45
CA MET A 47 -25.85 -22.84 2.00
C MET A 47 -25.53 -21.89 3.17
N PRO A 48 -24.60 -20.92 3.00
CA PRO A 48 -24.26 -19.96 4.05
C PRO A 48 -25.50 -19.25 4.64
N ARG A 49 -25.46 -18.98 5.95
CA ARG A 49 -26.51 -18.17 6.62
C ARG A 49 -26.53 -16.76 6.02
N ARG A 50 -27.73 -16.17 5.90
CA ARG A 50 -27.86 -14.73 5.58
C ARG A 50 -27.16 -13.92 6.67
N MET A 51 -26.41 -12.91 6.25
CA MET A 51 -25.71 -11.99 7.14
C MET A 51 -26.20 -10.57 6.89
N GLY A 52 -26.35 -9.78 7.95
CA GLY A 52 -26.50 -8.32 7.82
C GLY A 52 -25.22 -7.68 7.28
N VAL A 53 -25.30 -6.41 6.84
CA VAL A 53 -24.19 -5.70 6.19
C VAL A 53 -22.91 -5.72 7.03
N LEU A 54 -22.99 -5.38 8.33
CA LEU A 54 -21.84 -5.34 9.22
C LEU A 54 -21.23 -6.72 9.46
N ALA A 55 -22.06 -7.75 9.62
CA ALA A 55 -21.61 -9.13 9.78
C ALA A 55 -20.95 -9.66 8.51
N ALA A 56 -21.51 -9.34 7.33
CA ALA A 56 -20.95 -9.69 6.03
C ALA A 56 -19.61 -8.96 5.80
N LEU A 57 -19.51 -7.67 6.15
CA LEU A 57 -18.28 -6.90 6.07
C LEU A 57 -17.19 -7.50 6.97
N ASN A 58 -17.51 -7.80 8.24
CA ASN A 58 -16.59 -8.46 9.15
C ASN A 58 -16.14 -9.83 8.62
N ALA A 59 -17.05 -10.62 8.05
CA ALA A 59 -16.74 -11.91 7.47
C ALA A 59 -15.82 -11.80 6.24
N VAL A 60 -16.03 -10.81 5.36
CA VAL A 60 -15.20 -10.57 4.17
C VAL A 60 -13.80 -10.07 4.57
N LEU A 61 -13.72 -9.10 5.48
CA LEU A 61 -12.45 -8.47 5.85
C LEU A 61 -11.59 -9.37 6.75
N PHE A 62 -12.20 -10.05 7.73
CA PHE A 62 -11.46 -10.77 8.76
C PHE A 62 -11.61 -12.28 8.70
N GLY A 63 -12.63 -12.81 8.02
CA GLY A 63 -12.87 -14.26 7.93
C GLY A 63 -11.68 -15.03 7.34
N PRO A 64 -11.20 -14.68 6.13
CA PRO A 64 -10.05 -15.35 5.51
C PRO A 64 -8.80 -15.28 6.37
N PHE A 65 -8.56 -14.13 7.01
CA PHE A 65 -7.42 -13.95 7.90
C PHE A 65 -7.49 -14.83 9.15
N LYS A 66 -8.63 -14.80 9.86
CA LYS A 66 -8.84 -15.54 11.11
C LYS A 66 -8.80 -17.04 10.91
N HIS A 67 -9.37 -17.53 9.81
CA HIS A 67 -9.55 -18.95 9.57
C HIS A 67 -8.35 -19.58 8.86
N PHE A 68 -7.84 -18.95 7.80
CA PHE A 68 -6.78 -19.52 6.99
C PHE A 68 -5.43 -18.90 7.30
N TYR A 69 -5.27 -17.60 7.04
CA TYR A 69 -3.94 -17.01 6.95
C TYR A 69 -3.16 -16.99 8.26
N ARG A 70 -3.82 -16.69 9.38
CA ARG A 70 -3.16 -16.68 10.69
C ARG A 70 -2.66 -18.07 11.09
N ARG A 71 -3.34 -19.13 10.67
CA ARG A 71 -3.04 -20.51 11.08
C ARG A 71 -2.14 -21.24 10.09
N SER A 72 -2.41 -21.13 8.79
CA SER A 72 -1.63 -21.78 7.75
C SER A 72 -0.20 -21.25 7.70
N ASN A 73 0.00 -19.94 7.90
CA ASN A 73 1.30 -19.31 7.93
C ASN A 73 1.31 -18.11 8.89
N PRO A 74 1.54 -18.33 10.19
CA PRO A 74 1.47 -17.26 11.21
C PRO A 74 2.44 -16.11 10.96
N THR A 75 3.61 -16.38 10.36
CA THR A 75 4.60 -15.36 10.01
C THR A 75 4.08 -14.47 8.89
N TRP A 76 3.49 -15.07 7.84
CA TRP A 76 2.83 -14.30 6.78
C TRP A 76 1.65 -13.52 7.30
N GLY A 77 0.79 -14.12 8.13
CA GLY A 77 -0.39 -13.48 8.70
C GLY A 77 -0.03 -12.25 9.55
N ARG A 78 0.93 -12.39 10.48
CA ARG A 78 1.44 -11.25 11.27
C ARG A 78 2.04 -10.17 10.36
N GLY A 79 2.93 -10.57 9.45
CA GLY A 79 3.55 -9.65 8.51
C GLY A 79 2.53 -8.87 7.69
N TYR A 80 1.50 -9.56 7.18
CA TYR A 80 0.40 -8.96 6.43
C TYR A 80 -0.34 -7.91 7.27
N LEU A 81 -0.76 -8.22 8.49
CA LEU A 81 -1.53 -7.30 9.31
C LEU A 81 -0.72 -6.04 9.67
N LEU A 82 0.50 -6.23 10.19
CA LEU A 82 1.37 -5.13 10.59
C LEU A 82 1.71 -4.23 9.38
N TYR A 83 2.06 -4.85 8.25
CA TYR A 83 2.37 -4.12 7.02
C TYR A 83 1.18 -3.31 6.49
N HIS A 84 -0.04 -3.86 6.53
CA HIS A 84 -1.21 -3.15 6.00
C HIS A 84 -1.61 -1.97 6.89
N VAL A 85 -1.52 -2.10 8.22
CA VAL A 85 -1.75 -0.98 9.14
C VAL A 85 -0.77 0.16 8.84
N ALA A 86 0.51 -0.15 8.68
CA ALA A 86 1.53 0.83 8.34
C ALA A 86 1.28 1.48 6.98
N ILE A 87 1.18 0.69 5.90
CA ILE A 87 1.11 1.23 4.54
C ILE A 87 -0.18 2.03 4.30
N ILE A 88 -1.30 1.65 4.91
CA ILE A 88 -2.54 2.43 4.81
C ILE A 88 -2.33 3.80 5.46
N THR A 89 -1.69 3.85 6.63
CA THR A 89 -1.40 5.11 7.33
C THR A 89 -0.48 6.01 6.51
N GLU A 90 0.62 5.47 6.00
CA GLU A 90 1.58 6.24 5.18
C GLU A 90 0.97 6.70 3.85
N VAL A 91 0.24 5.83 3.14
CA VAL A 91 -0.41 6.21 1.87
C VAL A 91 -1.46 7.30 2.08
N ILE A 92 -2.23 7.25 3.17
CA ILE A 92 -3.16 8.33 3.52
C ILE A 92 -2.38 9.63 3.77
N GLY A 93 -1.29 9.56 4.54
CA GLY A 93 -0.40 10.68 4.80
C GLY A 93 0.10 11.31 3.50
N TYR A 94 0.73 10.54 2.61
CA TYR A 94 1.22 11.02 1.32
C TYR A 94 0.11 11.56 0.41
N SER A 95 -1.07 10.95 0.43
CA SER A 95 -2.21 11.41 -0.37
C SER A 95 -2.69 12.79 0.11
N ILE A 96 -2.81 12.99 1.42
CA ILE A 96 -3.17 14.28 2.00
C ILE A 96 -2.06 15.30 1.70
N SER A 97 -0.78 14.93 1.88
CA SER A 97 0.34 15.81 1.58
C SER A 97 0.35 16.26 0.12
N ALA A 98 0.09 15.35 -0.82
CA ALA A 98 -0.01 15.67 -2.23
C ALA A 98 -1.16 16.64 -2.54
N LEU A 99 -2.33 16.48 -1.89
CA LEU A 99 -3.46 17.41 -2.04
C LEU A 99 -3.13 18.81 -1.51
N ILE A 100 -2.44 18.90 -0.37
CA ILE A 100 -2.04 20.19 0.22
C ILE A 100 -1.01 20.89 -0.65
N VAL A 101 0.01 20.17 -1.11
CA VAL A 101 1.02 20.70 -2.05
C VAL A 101 0.36 21.16 -3.35
N PHE A 102 -0.56 20.38 -3.90
CA PHE A 102 -1.30 20.77 -5.10
C PHE A 102 -2.13 22.04 -4.88
N ALA A 103 -2.83 22.15 -3.75
CA ALA A 103 -3.56 23.36 -3.40
C ALA A 103 -2.63 24.58 -3.24
N ALA A 104 -1.44 24.41 -2.66
CA ALA A 104 -0.45 25.48 -2.53
C ALA A 104 0.03 25.98 -3.90
N ILE A 105 0.29 25.07 -4.85
CA ILE A 105 0.67 25.42 -6.23
C ILE A 105 -0.46 26.20 -6.92
N VAL A 106 -1.70 25.71 -6.86
CA VAL A 106 -2.85 26.36 -7.50
C VAL A 106 -3.13 27.75 -6.92
N LEU A 107 -2.90 27.93 -5.62
CA LEU A 107 -3.09 29.20 -4.92
C LEU A 107 -1.86 30.13 -4.96
N GLY A 108 -0.77 29.73 -5.62
CA GLY A 108 0.47 30.52 -5.70
C GLY A 108 1.12 30.75 -4.33
N ARG A 109 0.96 29.82 -3.39
CA ARG A 109 1.51 29.92 -2.04
C ARG A 109 2.95 29.39 -1.97
N PRO A 110 3.80 29.95 -1.10
CA PRO A 110 5.14 29.43 -0.92
C PRO A 110 5.12 27.97 -0.42
N VAL A 111 6.15 27.23 -0.79
CA VAL A 111 6.44 25.86 -0.35
C VAL A 111 7.86 25.81 0.22
N PRO A 112 8.19 24.95 1.19
CA PRO A 112 9.54 24.88 1.73
C PRO A 112 10.55 24.40 0.66
N ASP A 113 11.79 24.86 0.78
CA ASP A 113 12.91 24.27 0.01
C ASP A 113 13.59 23.23 0.89
N VAL A 114 13.36 21.96 0.58
CA VAL A 114 13.88 20.83 1.38
C VAL A 114 15.41 20.73 1.27
N SER A 115 15.99 21.13 0.14
CA SER A 115 17.45 21.06 -0.05
C SER A 115 18.18 22.14 0.73
N LEU A 116 17.60 23.34 0.78
CA LEU A 116 18.16 24.51 1.45
C LEU A 116 17.69 24.65 2.90
N HIS A 117 16.79 23.78 3.36
CA HIS A 117 16.15 23.84 4.69
C HIS A 117 15.45 25.17 4.94
N LEU A 118 14.78 25.73 3.92
CA LEU A 118 14.04 26.98 4.01
C LEU A 118 12.54 26.69 4.21
N GLU A 119 11.91 27.36 5.17
CA GLU A 119 10.47 27.20 5.46
C GLU A 119 9.59 27.76 4.34
N GLU A 120 10.03 28.84 3.70
CA GLU A 120 9.29 29.51 2.63
C GLU A 120 10.17 29.69 1.39
N SER A 121 9.68 29.19 0.25
CA SER A 121 10.31 29.34 -1.06
C SER A 121 9.24 29.24 -2.17
N PHE A 122 9.63 29.45 -3.42
CA PHE A 122 8.81 29.17 -4.60
C PHE A 122 9.40 28.04 -5.46
N ASN A 123 10.13 27.10 -4.83
CA ASN A 123 10.75 25.97 -5.52
C ASN A 123 9.71 24.88 -5.83
N TYR A 124 9.04 25.00 -6.97
CA TYR A 124 8.08 23.99 -7.45
C TYR A 124 8.71 22.89 -8.32
N SER A 125 10.03 22.68 -8.23
CA SER A 125 10.68 21.61 -8.97
C SER A 125 10.10 20.23 -8.55
N PRO A 126 9.92 19.28 -9.47
CA PRO A 126 9.37 17.96 -9.14
C PRO A 126 10.09 17.27 -7.97
N ALA A 127 11.42 17.37 -7.91
CA ALA A 127 12.21 16.81 -6.83
C ALA A 127 11.84 17.41 -5.46
N ASN A 128 11.69 18.74 -5.39
CA ASN A 128 11.30 19.40 -4.14
C ASN A 128 9.87 19.03 -3.73
N LEU A 129 8.92 19.02 -4.67
CA LEU A 129 7.53 18.63 -4.40
C LEU A 129 7.44 17.19 -3.88
N LEU A 130 8.17 16.26 -4.50
CA LEU A 130 8.21 14.87 -4.05
C LEU A 130 8.90 14.73 -2.68
N ALA A 131 9.94 15.52 -2.40
CA ALA A 131 10.60 15.53 -1.10
C ALA A 131 9.68 16.08 0.01
N ILE A 132 8.81 17.05 -0.29
CA ILE A 132 7.78 17.52 0.64
C ILE A 132 6.75 16.41 0.91
N ILE A 133 6.25 15.76 -0.15
CA ILE A 133 5.20 14.74 -0.03
C ILE A 133 5.72 13.50 0.70
N PHE A 134 6.83 12.94 0.26
CA PHE A 134 7.38 11.71 0.82
C PHE A 134 8.19 11.94 2.10
N GLY A 135 8.70 13.15 2.31
CA GLY A 135 9.35 13.58 3.55
C GLY A 135 8.37 14.14 4.59
N ASN A 136 7.07 13.90 4.46
CA ASN A 136 6.05 14.47 5.35
C ASN A 136 6.21 14.06 6.84
N GLY A 137 7.04 13.06 7.14
CA GLY A 137 7.42 12.64 8.50
C GLY A 137 8.58 13.43 9.11
N GLU A 138 9.23 14.32 8.35
CA GLU A 138 10.28 15.23 8.81
C GLU A 138 9.69 16.58 9.22
N MET A 139 10.29 17.26 10.21
CA MET A 139 9.66 18.41 10.88
C MET A 139 9.37 19.59 9.94
N LEU A 140 10.30 19.95 9.05
CA LEU A 140 10.15 21.08 8.12
C LEU A 140 8.91 20.88 7.23
N GLN A 141 8.83 19.72 6.60
CA GLN A 141 7.77 19.32 5.70
C GLN A 141 6.46 19.15 6.48
N ALA A 142 6.49 18.47 7.63
CA ALA A 142 5.32 18.26 8.48
C ALA A 142 4.70 19.57 8.96
N ARG A 143 5.51 20.56 9.35
CA ARG A 143 5.03 21.90 9.73
C ARG A 143 4.35 22.62 8.58
N PHE A 144 4.94 22.58 7.39
CA PHE A 144 4.30 23.14 6.19
C PHE A 144 2.96 22.46 5.90
N LEU A 145 2.90 21.13 6.02
CA LEU A 145 1.72 20.34 5.66
C LEU A 145 0.60 20.38 6.69
N PHE A 146 0.93 20.42 7.98
CA PHE A 146 -0.03 20.19 9.07
C PHE A 146 -0.03 21.29 10.14
N GLY A 147 0.83 22.32 10.01
CA GLY A 147 0.95 23.40 10.98
C GLY A 147 1.22 22.89 12.39
N ASP A 148 0.42 23.36 13.35
CA ASP A 148 0.53 22.99 14.77
C ASP A 148 0.26 21.50 15.03
N ALA A 149 -0.41 20.79 14.11
CA ALA A 149 -0.64 19.36 14.23
C ALA A 149 0.57 18.50 13.81
N ALA A 150 1.66 19.11 13.31
CA ALA A 150 2.86 18.41 12.86
C ALA A 150 3.45 17.44 13.90
N PRO A 151 3.61 17.79 15.20
CA PRO A 151 4.13 16.86 16.20
C PRO A 151 3.23 15.62 16.38
N ILE A 152 1.90 15.80 16.29
CA ILE A 152 0.93 14.70 16.40
C ILE A 152 1.06 13.78 15.18
N PHE A 153 1.13 14.36 13.98
CA PHE A 153 1.31 13.61 12.74
C PHE A 153 2.62 12.79 12.76
N ILE A 154 3.73 13.41 13.16
CA ILE A 154 5.02 12.74 13.31
C ILE A 154 4.93 11.60 14.34
N GLY A 155 4.27 11.82 15.48
CA GLY A 155 4.06 10.80 16.50
C GLY A 155 3.27 9.58 15.99
N ILE A 156 2.16 9.81 15.28
CA ILE A 156 1.35 8.74 14.69
C ILE A 156 2.15 7.97 13.63
N THR A 157 2.88 8.68 12.78
CA THR A 157 3.66 8.04 11.71
C THR A 157 4.88 7.29 12.24
N TRP A 158 5.46 7.67 13.38
CA TRP A 158 6.47 6.83 14.06
C TRP A 158 5.94 5.45 14.43
N VAL A 159 4.70 5.38 14.92
CA VAL A 159 4.04 4.10 15.20
C VAL A 159 3.86 3.31 13.90
N ALA A 160 3.43 3.97 12.82
CA ALA A 160 3.28 3.35 11.50
C ALA A 160 4.61 2.79 10.96
N VAL A 161 5.72 3.54 11.08
CA VAL A 161 7.07 3.08 10.71
C VAL A 161 7.47 1.83 11.50
N GLY A 162 7.20 1.77 12.81
CA GLY A 162 7.43 0.57 13.62
C GLY A 162 6.69 -0.66 13.11
N PHE A 163 5.40 -0.49 12.78
CA PHE A 163 4.61 -1.53 12.12
C PHE A 163 5.14 -1.90 10.74
N ALA A 164 5.65 -0.92 9.97
CA ALA A 164 6.19 -1.12 8.64
C ALA A 164 7.45 -2.00 8.69
N VAL A 165 8.40 -1.68 9.58
CA VAL A 165 9.64 -2.44 9.77
C VAL A 165 9.32 -3.88 10.16
N LEU A 166 8.54 -4.08 11.21
CA LEU A 166 8.21 -5.42 11.71
C LEU A 166 7.41 -6.23 10.67
N GLY A 167 6.42 -5.59 10.05
CA GLY A 167 5.58 -6.22 9.03
C GLY A 167 6.38 -6.64 7.80
N ASN A 168 7.25 -5.76 7.30
CA ASN A 168 8.05 -6.03 6.12
C ASN A 168 9.15 -7.08 6.40
N LEU A 169 9.77 -7.08 7.58
CA LEU A 169 10.71 -8.15 7.98
C LEU A 169 10.05 -9.53 7.98
N HIS A 170 8.83 -9.65 8.51
CA HIS A 170 8.08 -10.90 8.48
C HIS A 170 7.77 -11.33 7.04
N LEU A 171 7.28 -10.41 6.21
CA LEU A 171 6.93 -10.71 4.81
C LEU A 171 8.16 -11.05 3.97
N MET A 172 9.28 -10.35 4.19
CA MET A 172 10.52 -10.63 3.49
C MET A 172 11.09 -11.98 3.90
N THR A 173 11.05 -12.31 5.20
CA THR A 173 11.40 -13.65 5.70
C THR A 173 10.58 -14.74 5.01
N VAL A 174 9.28 -14.53 4.86
CA VAL A 174 8.39 -15.46 4.14
C VAL A 174 8.80 -15.64 2.67
N LEU A 175 9.16 -14.57 1.96
CA LEU A 175 9.60 -14.66 0.57
C LEU A 175 10.99 -15.31 0.43
N LEU A 176 11.92 -14.96 1.32
CA LEU A 176 13.28 -15.52 1.34
C LEU A 176 13.26 -17.02 1.65
N ARG A 177 12.42 -17.45 2.58
CA ARG A 177 12.22 -18.87 2.93
C ARG A 177 11.31 -19.65 1.97
N ARG A 178 10.86 -19.03 0.86
CA ARG A 178 9.94 -19.63 -0.12
C ARG A 178 8.61 -20.08 0.49
N TRP A 179 8.16 -19.38 1.54
CA TRP A 179 6.91 -19.67 2.25
C TRP A 179 5.70 -18.91 1.67
N SER A 180 5.85 -18.26 0.52
CA SER A 180 4.72 -17.58 -0.14
C SER A 180 3.71 -18.62 -0.65
N GLY A 181 2.51 -18.62 -0.08
CA GLY A 181 1.49 -19.63 -0.36
C GLY A 181 1.75 -20.99 0.29
N ALA A 182 2.77 -21.11 1.14
CA ALA A 182 3.03 -22.33 1.90
C ALA A 182 2.02 -22.50 3.03
N VAL A 183 1.63 -23.75 3.30
CA VAL A 183 0.97 -24.16 4.53
C VAL A 183 2.03 -24.77 5.44
N VAL A 184 2.41 -24.02 6.48
CA VAL A 184 3.43 -24.39 7.47
C VAL A 184 2.83 -24.79 8.83
N GLY A 185 1.57 -24.47 9.07
CA GLY A 185 0.83 -24.80 10.29
C GLY A 185 -0.53 -25.44 10.01
N ASP A 186 -1.14 -26.02 11.05
CA ASP A 186 -2.44 -26.67 10.95
C ASP A 186 -3.56 -25.63 10.86
N ILE A 187 -4.37 -25.71 9.81
CA ILE A 187 -5.46 -24.77 9.53
C ILE A 187 -6.68 -25.09 10.42
N ASP A 188 -7.07 -26.36 10.40
CA ASP A 188 -8.16 -26.92 11.18
C ASP A 188 -7.88 -28.40 11.51
N HIS A 189 -8.81 -29.03 12.23
CA HIS A 189 -8.69 -30.43 12.61
C HIS A 189 -8.67 -31.38 11.40
N ALA A 190 -9.40 -31.04 10.32
CA ALA A 190 -9.50 -31.88 9.13
C ALA A 190 -8.22 -31.85 8.28
N ALA A 191 -7.50 -30.73 8.28
CA ALA A 191 -6.25 -30.51 7.56
C ALA A 191 -5.00 -30.61 8.47
N LYS A 192 -5.11 -31.29 9.61
CA LYS A 192 -4.00 -31.45 10.55
C LYS A 192 -2.84 -32.21 9.91
N GLY A 193 -1.62 -31.71 10.06
CA GLY A 193 -0.39 -32.30 9.50
C GLY A 193 -0.17 -32.04 8.01
N ILE A 194 -1.14 -31.46 7.29
CA ILE A 194 -0.97 -31.13 5.87
C ILE A 194 -0.02 -29.95 5.74
N ARG A 195 1.08 -30.14 5.00
CA ARG A 195 2.06 -29.10 4.69
C ARG A 195 2.20 -29.00 3.19
N THR A 196 2.21 -27.77 2.69
CA THR A 196 2.41 -27.53 1.25
C THR A 196 3.58 -26.58 1.06
N PRO A 197 4.51 -26.89 0.15
CA PRO A 197 5.59 -25.99 -0.17
C PRO A 197 5.03 -24.73 -0.84
N GLY A 198 5.63 -23.59 -0.51
CA GLY A 198 5.34 -22.33 -1.18
C GLY A 198 6.24 -22.12 -2.39
N ARG A 199 6.12 -20.94 -2.97
CA ARG A 199 6.97 -20.48 -4.08
C ARG A 199 7.68 -19.18 -3.74
N ARG A 200 8.67 -18.82 -4.56
CA ARG A 200 9.29 -17.48 -4.56
C ARG A 200 8.79 -16.68 -5.76
N PRO A 201 7.69 -15.93 -5.62
CA PRO A 201 7.20 -15.07 -6.69
C PRO A 201 8.15 -13.87 -6.88
N TRP A 202 8.83 -13.82 -8.03
CA TRP A 202 9.82 -12.78 -8.36
C TRP A 202 9.22 -11.37 -8.43
N ASP A 203 8.00 -11.25 -8.98
CA ASP A 203 7.22 -10.02 -9.02
C ASP A 203 6.99 -9.44 -7.62
N ARG A 204 6.60 -10.30 -6.67
CA ARG A 204 6.39 -9.89 -5.27
C ARG A 204 7.71 -9.62 -4.56
N MET A 205 8.77 -10.35 -4.89
CA MET A 205 10.09 -10.12 -4.32
C MET A 205 10.60 -8.72 -4.69
N LEU A 206 10.57 -8.36 -5.99
CA LEU A 206 11.01 -7.05 -6.47
C LEU A 206 10.26 -5.92 -5.75
N VAL A 207 8.92 -5.95 -5.80
CA VAL A 207 8.08 -4.93 -5.17
C VAL A 207 8.33 -4.87 -3.66
N ARG A 208 8.42 -6.02 -2.99
CA ARG A 208 8.65 -6.07 -1.53
C ARG A 208 10.01 -5.50 -1.15
N THR A 209 11.04 -5.76 -1.94
CA THR A 209 12.38 -5.22 -1.75
C THR A 209 12.41 -3.71 -1.92
N ILE A 210 11.71 -3.16 -2.92
CA ILE A 210 11.57 -1.70 -3.07
C ILE A 210 10.90 -1.10 -1.83
N ILE A 211 9.76 -1.67 -1.39
CA ILE A 211 9.06 -1.21 -0.17
C ILE A 211 9.98 -1.32 1.06
N PHE A 212 10.77 -2.39 1.17
CA PHE A 212 11.72 -2.55 2.26
C PHE A 212 12.72 -1.39 2.28
N PHE A 213 13.30 -1.02 1.15
CA PHE A 213 14.20 0.12 1.06
C PHE A 213 13.51 1.47 1.31
N ILE A 214 12.25 1.64 0.89
CA ILE A 214 11.44 2.83 1.22
C ILE A 214 11.35 3.02 2.73
N ILE A 215 10.99 1.96 3.47
CA ILE A 215 10.87 2.01 4.94
C ILE A 215 12.20 2.36 5.60
N TRP A 216 13.30 1.78 5.14
CA TRP A 216 14.63 2.08 5.71
C TRP A 216 15.09 3.49 5.38
N THR A 217 14.88 3.96 4.16
CA THR A 217 15.26 5.32 3.75
C THR A 217 14.43 6.37 4.49
N GLU A 218 13.16 6.07 4.77
CA GLU A 218 12.31 6.87 5.64
C GLU A 218 12.81 6.90 7.08
N LEU A 219 13.14 5.74 7.65
CA LEU A 219 13.68 5.65 9.00
C LEU A 219 15.00 6.43 9.14
N LEU A 220 15.89 6.30 8.16
CA LEU A 220 17.16 7.02 8.12
C LEU A 220 16.97 8.54 7.95
N ALA A 221 15.97 8.97 7.19
CA ALA A 221 15.61 10.39 7.06
C ALA A 221 15.11 10.95 8.40
N ARG A 222 14.14 10.28 9.03
CA ARG A 222 13.53 10.70 10.31
C ARG A 222 14.52 10.72 11.48
N LEU A 223 15.52 9.83 11.45
CA LEU A 223 16.61 9.83 12.44
C LEU A 223 17.74 10.81 12.11
N HIS A 224 17.63 11.54 10.99
CA HIS A 224 18.65 12.48 10.51
C HIS A 224 20.04 11.85 10.34
N ILE A 225 20.11 10.55 10.00
CA ILE A 225 21.38 9.80 9.89
C ILE A 225 22.05 10.06 8.53
N VAL A 226 21.26 10.13 7.46
CA VAL A 226 21.77 10.32 6.09
C VAL A 226 21.11 11.55 5.47
N PRO A 227 21.82 12.69 5.38
CA PRO A 227 21.29 13.90 4.77
C PRO A 227 20.84 13.68 3.33
N GLY A 228 19.68 14.20 2.96
CA GLY A 228 19.14 14.12 1.59
C GLY A 228 18.64 12.73 1.17
N ILE A 229 18.58 11.74 2.07
CA ILE A 229 18.06 10.41 1.74
C ILE A 229 16.57 10.41 1.35
N VAL A 230 15.82 11.45 1.73
CA VAL A 230 14.44 11.70 1.29
C VAL A 230 14.29 11.73 -0.23
N TYR A 231 15.29 12.22 -0.97
CA TYR A 231 15.26 12.20 -2.44
C TYR A 231 15.40 10.78 -2.99
N PHE A 232 16.19 9.93 -2.32
CA PHE A 232 16.27 8.52 -2.70
C PHE A 232 15.00 7.76 -2.34
N HIS A 233 14.41 8.06 -1.17
CA HIS A 233 13.08 7.56 -0.80
C HIS A 233 12.04 7.94 -1.86
N ALA A 234 12.00 9.20 -2.29
CA ALA A 234 11.09 9.69 -3.32
C ALA A 234 11.29 8.96 -4.66
N LEU A 235 12.54 8.66 -5.05
CA LEU A 235 12.84 7.88 -6.25
C LEU A 235 12.27 6.46 -6.17
N LEU A 236 12.43 5.80 -5.02
CA LEU A 236 11.84 4.47 -4.79
C LEU A 236 10.30 4.53 -4.78
N GLY A 237 9.73 5.59 -4.21
CA GLY A 237 8.29 5.87 -4.28
C GLY A 237 7.81 5.98 -5.72
N LEU A 238 8.48 6.78 -6.56
CA LEU A 238 8.18 6.88 -7.99
C LEU A 238 8.28 5.54 -8.71
N ALA A 239 9.28 4.71 -8.38
CA ALA A 239 9.39 3.37 -8.95
C ALA A 239 8.14 2.52 -8.63
N LEU A 240 7.60 2.60 -7.40
CA LEU A 240 6.35 1.92 -7.07
C LEU A 240 5.15 2.50 -7.81
N PHE A 241 5.07 3.82 -8.01
CA PHE A 241 4.02 4.43 -8.83
C PHE A 241 4.06 3.90 -10.27
N VAL A 242 5.23 3.84 -10.89
CA VAL A 242 5.41 3.24 -12.24
C VAL A 242 4.96 1.78 -12.27
N LEU A 243 5.30 1.00 -11.25
CA LEU A 243 4.96 -0.42 -11.17
C LEU A 243 3.50 -0.70 -10.78
N LEU A 244 2.82 0.25 -10.14
CA LEU A 244 1.47 0.09 -9.58
C LEU A 244 0.47 -0.49 -10.60
N PRO A 245 0.29 0.10 -11.80
CA PRO A 245 -0.68 -0.41 -12.77
C PRO A 245 -0.30 -1.76 -13.38
N PHE A 246 0.95 -2.21 -13.29
CA PHE A 246 1.43 -3.43 -13.95
C PHE A 246 1.63 -4.60 -12.98
N THR A 247 1.51 -4.37 -11.67
CA THR A 247 1.77 -5.39 -10.65
C THR A 247 0.52 -5.74 -9.85
N TYR A 248 0.70 -6.59 -8.83
CA TYR A 248 -0.35 -6.92 -7.87
C TYR A 248 -0.77 -5.70 -7.04
N LEU A 249 0.04 -4.63 -6.95
CA LEU A 249 -0.26 -3.42 -6.18
C LEU A 249 -1.56 -2.73 -6.59
N PHE A 250 -1.97 -2.86 -7.85
CA PHE A 250 -3.24 -2.31 -8.33
C PHE A 250 -4.47 -2.79 -7.54
N HIS A 251 -4.36 -3.90 -6.78
CA HIS A 251 -5.40 -4.29 -5.82
C HIS A 251 -5.81 -3.15 -4.90
N MET A 252 -4.90 -2.26 -4.51
CA MET A 252 -5.22 -1.09 -3.67
C MET A 252 -6.32 -0.19 -4.28
N VAL A 253 -6.38 -0.10 -5.62
CA VAL A 253 -7.36 0.73 -6.33
C VAL A 253 -8.74 0.07 -6.38
N TYR A 254 -8.82 -1.22 -6.71
CA TYR A 254 -10.10 -1.92 -6.87
C TYR A 254 -10.57 -2.68 -5.62
N ASN A 255 -9.79 -2.71 -4.53
CA ASN A 255 -10.14 -3.45 -3.31
C ASN A 255 -11.49 -3.00 -2.75
N PHE A 256 -11.79 -1.71 -2.80
CA PHE A 256 -13.08 -1.16 -2.34
C PHE A 256 -14.26 -1.78 -3.11
N LEU A 257 -14.14 -1.89 -4.44
CA LEU A 257 -15.14 -2.54 -5.28
C LEU A 257 -15.20 -4.05 -4.99
N ALA A 258 -14.05 -4.71 -4.85
CA ALA A 258 -13.98 -6.13 -4.52
C ALA A 258 -14.67 -6.44 -3.18
N VAL A 259 -14.40 -5.65 -2.14
CA VAL A 259 -15.06 -5.75 -0.84
C VAL A 259 -16.56 -5.48 -0.96
N PHE A 260 -16.98 -4.45 -1.69
CA PHE A 260 -18.39 -4.16 -1.91
C PHE A 260 -19.14 -5.34 -2.54
N TYR A 261 -18.61 -5.91 -3.63
CA TYR A 261 -19.22 -7.06 -4.30
C TYR A 261 -19.15 -8.33 -3.43
N ALA A 262 -18.06 -8.55 -2.71
CA ALA A 262 -17.91 -9.66 -1.77
C ALA A 262 -18.94 -9.58 -0.62
N VAL A 263 -19.17 -8.40 -0.07
CA VAL A 263 -20.19 -8.17 0.97
C VAL A 263 -21.58 -8.43 0.43
N ARG A 264 -21.91 -7.90 -0.76
CA ARG A 264 -23.19 -8.20 -1.42
C ARG A 264 -23.39 -9.69 -1.68
N ARG A 265 -22.34 -10.40 -2.11
CA ARG A 265 -22.35 -11.85 -2.31
C ARG A 265 -22.63 -12.61 -1.01
N ARG A 266 -21.97 -12.24 0.10
CA ARG A 266 -22.21 -12.84 1.42
C ARG A 266 -23.61 -12.57 1.94
N MET A 267 -24.15 -11.36 1.75
CA MET A 267 -25.54 -11.03 2.07
C MET A 267 -26.53 -11.90 1.26
N ALA A 268 -26.22 -12.16 0.00
CA ALA A 268 -27.00 -13.02 -0.90
C ALA A 268 -26.77 -14.53 -0.71
N ARG A 269 -26.13 -14.95 0.40
CA ARG A 269 -25.83 -16.37 0.73
C ARG A 269 -24.90 -17.05 -0.27
N THR A 270 -24.05 -16.29 -0.96
CA THR A 270 -23.00 -16.85 -1.81
C THR A 270 -21.64 -16.68 -1.12
N ILE A 271 -20.74 -17.62 -1.36
CA ILE A 271 -19.38 -17.52 -0.83
C ILE A 271 -18.66 -16.44 -1.62
N ALA A 272 -18.04 -15.51 -0.89
CA ALA A 272 -17.07 -14.55 -1.42
C ALA A 272 -15.67 -15.13 -1.30
#